data_AF-A0A259SWG3-F1
#
_entry.id   AF-A0A259SWG3-F1
#
_cell.length_a   1.000
_cell.length_b   1.000
_cell.length_c   1.000
_cell.angle_alpha   90.00
_cell.angle_beta   90.00
_cell.angle_gamma   90.00
#
_symmetry.space_group_name_H-M   'P 1'
#
loop_
_entity.id
_entity.type
_entity.pdbx_description
1 polymer ?
#
loop_
_entity_poly.entity_id
_entity_poly.type
_entity_poly.pdbx_seq_one_letter_code
_entity_poly.pdbx_strand_id
1 'polypeptide(L)'
;MDVPFDVRSLRQFPDLDNVELAGACAHLEALEELPLRRLALRYVPDLSQLPDLSCWPDLGTIIVWNCDADASRRIRSQLKALAPSDHHRSVSKPRGRAWFLEEYGLPFAAWPTASARKATAGFKTAAKTVKAATSAEVALTAISAFTAMANTLTGIETSEREDLGSAVAVLAKLSAVPVPAADALAVFDAERTF
;
A
#
# COMPACT_ATOMS: atom_id res chain seq x y z
N MET A 1 -8.09 2.35 3.92
CA MET A 1 -7.32 2.75 2.73
C MET A 1 -7.80 4.13 2.37
N ASP A 2 -6.88 5.07 2.30
CA ASP A 2 -7.17 6.47 1.98
C ASP A 2 -7.87 6.60 0.62
N VAL A 3 -8.65 7.68 0.48
CA VAL A 3 -9.22 8.07 -0.81
C VAL A 3 -8.04 8.36 -1.76
N PRO A 4 -7.97 7.72 -2.93
CA PRO A 4 -6.87 7.93 -3.85
C PRO A 4 -6.86 9.38 -4.36
N PHE A 5 -5.67 9.94 -4.55
CA PHE A 5 -5.51 11.24 -5.20
C PHE A 5 -5.99 11.15 -6.65
N ASP A 6 -6.93 12.00 -7.03
CA ASP A 6 -7.43 12.08 -8.40
C ASP A 6 -6.49 12.92 -9.27
N VAL A 7 -5.73 12.24 -10.11
CA VAL A 7 -4.68 12.85 -10.94
C VAL A 7 -5.26 13.78 -12.01
N ARG A 8 -6.54 13.66 -12.38
CA ARG A 8 -7.22 14.60 -13.30
C ARG A 8 -7.24 16.01 -12.75
N SER A 9 -7.16 16.18 -11.43
CA SER A 9 -7.07 17.50 -10.80
C SER A 9 -5.83 18.29 -11.25
N LEU A 10 -4.76 17.63 -11.70
CA LEU A 10 -3.54 18.30 -12.17
C LEU A 10 -3.74 19.04 -13.50
N ARG A 11 -4.80 18.74 -14.27
CA ARG A 11 -5.12 19.43 -15.54
C ARG A 11 -5.32 20.94 -15.39
N GLN A 12 -5.59 21.41 -14.17
CA GLN A 12 -5.69 22.85 -13.89
C GLN A 12 -4.33 23.58 -13.97
N PHE A 13 -3.22 22.83 -14.04
CA PHE A 13 -1.86 23.35 -14.17
C PHE A 13 -1.26 22.90 -15.51
N PRO A 14 -1.58 23.58 -16.63
CA PRO A 14 -1.22 23.11 -17.97
C PRO A 14 0.29 23.08 -18.24
N ASP A 15 1.06 23.93 -17.54
CA ASP A 15 2.52 24.00 -17.66
C ASP A 15 3.25 23.12 -16.64
N LEU A 16 2.54 22.23 -15.94
CA LEU A 16 3.13 21.36 -14.92
C LEU A 16 4.02 20.31 -15.58
N ASP A 17 5.33 20.51 -15.51
CA ASP A 17 6.34 19.64 -16.13
C ASP A 17 7.06 18.71 -15.12
N ASN A 18 6.85 18.93 -13.83
CA ASN A 18 7.47 18.17 -12.76
C ASN A 18 6.42 17.69 -11.76
N VAL A 19 6.21 16.38 -11.72
CA VAL A 19 5.20 15.74 -10.87
C VAL A 19 5.86 14.73 -9.95
N GLU A 20 5.50 14.79 -8.66
CA GLU A 20 5.81 13.76 -7.69
C GLU A 20 4.52 13.30 -7.00
N LEU A 21 4.18 12.01 -7.17
CA LEU A 21 3.00 11.39 -6.59
C LEU A 21 3.41 10.32 -5.59
N ALA A 22 2.74 10.29 -4.45
CA ALA A 22 2.95 9.31 -3.41
C ALA A 22 1.64 8.70 -2.91
N GLY A 23 1.64 7.38 -2.68
CA GLY A 23 0.49 6.66 -2.16
C GLY A 23 -0.55 6.32 -3.22
N ALA A 24 -1.81 6.13 -2.80
CA ALA A 24 -2.89 5.74 -3.70
C ALA A 24 -3.24 6.88 -4.67
N CYS A 25 -3.20 6.59 -5.97
CA CYS A 25 -3.58 7.52 -7.02
C CYS A 25 -4.61 6.86 -7.94
N ALA A 26 -5.57 7.65 -8.43
CA ALA A 26 -6.54 7.24 -9.42
C ALA A 26 -6.38 8.09 -10.68
N HIS A 27 -6.81 7.56 -11.82
CA HIS A 27 -6.81 8.26 -13.10
C HIS A 27 -5.43 8.68 -13.60
N LEU A 28 -4.44 7.81 -13.42
CA LEU A 28 -3.05 8.07 -13.83
C LEU A 28 -2.90 8.33 -15.33
N GLU A 29 -3.86 7.88 -16.14
CA GLU A 29 -3.93 8.16 -17.58
C GLU A 29 -3.89 9.67 -17.88
N ALA A 30 -4.45 10.50 -16.98
CA ALA A 30 -4.50 11.95 -17.17
C ALA A 30 -3.11 12.64 -17.18
N LEU A 31 -2.05 11.95 -16.74
CA LEU A 31 -0.69 12.49 -16.85
C LEU A 31 -0.23 12.64 -18.31
N GLU A 32 -0.84 11.94 -19.26
CA GLU A 32 -0.46 12.04 -20.68
C GLU A 32 -0.70 13.45 -21.26
N GLU A 33 -1.61 14.22 -20.65
CA GLU A 33 -1.96 15.58 -21.07
C GLU A 33 -0.97 16.64 -20.58
N LEU A 34 -0.04 16.28 -19.69
CA LEU A 34 0.93 17.20 -19.11
C LEU A 34 2.29 17.12 -19.83
N PRO A 35 2.99 18.23 -20.01
CA PRO A 35 4.30 18.28 -20.68
C PRO A 35 5.43 17.80 -19.75
N LEU A 36 5.34 16.58 -19.21
CA LEU A 36 6.22 16.11 -18.15
C LEU A 36 7.68 15.97 -18.60
N ARG A 37 8.58 16.63 -17.87
CA ARG A 37 10.04 16.51 -17.94
C ARG A 37 10.63 15.75 -16.76
N ARG A 38 9.90 15.71 -15.64
CA ARG A 38 10.22 14.91 -14.46
C ARG A 38 8.97 14.24 -13.88
N LEU A 39 9.07 12.93 -13.65
CA LEU A 39 8.03 12.15 -12.98
C LEU A 39 8.61 11.31 -11.83
N ALA A 40 8.10 11.48 -10.62
CA ALA A 40 8.44 10.64 -9.48
C ALA A 40 7.17 9.96 -8.93
N LEU A 41 7.22 8.64 -8.80
CA LEU A 41 6.15 7.79 -8.30
C LEU A 41 6.69 7.02 -7.09
N ARG A 42 6.05 7.19 -5.93
CA ARG A 42 6.47 6.57 -4.67
C ARG A 42 5.31 5.85 -4.00
N TYR A 43 5.51 4.60 -3.62
CA TYR A 43 4.48 3.84 -2.89
C TYR A 43 3.12 3.76 -3.61
N VAL A 44 3.11 3.86 -4.95
CA VAL A 44 1.86 3.81 -5.72
C VAL A 44 1.47 2.34 -5.90
N PRO A 45 0.36 1.88 -5.30
CA PRO A 45 0.02 0.47 -5.21
C PRO A 45 -0.54 -0.11 -6.51
N ASP A 46 -1.01 0.75 -7.39
CA ASP A 46 -1.56 0.40 -8.70
C ASP A 46 -1.08 1.44 -9.73
N LEU A 47 -0.32 0.97 -10.71
CA LEU A 47 0.18 1.77 -11.83
C LEU A 47 -0.34 1.25 -13.18
N SER A 48 -1.42 0.46 -13.16
CA SER A 48 -2.01 -0.13 -14.37
C SER A 48 -2.46 0.93 -15.38
N GLN A 49 -2.94 2.08 -14.87
CA GLN A 49 -3.39 3.23 -15.65
C GLN A 49 -2.27 4.18 -16.08
N LEU A 50 -1.01 3.97 -15.64
CA LEU A 50 0.08 4.87 -16.02
C LEU A 50 0.36 4.78 -17.53
N PRO A 51 0.40 5.90 -18.27
CA PRO A 51 0.73 5.93 -19.69
C PRO A 51 2.08 5.27 -20.03
N ASP A 52 2.30 5.05 -21.32
CA ASP A 52 3.63 4.70 -21.83
C ASP A 52 4.57 5.92 -21.74
N LEU A 53 5.84 5.71 -21.40
CA LEU A 53 6.81 6.81 -21.30
C LEU A 53 6.97 7.58 -22.63
N SER A 54 6.62 6.97 -23.77
CA SER A 54 6.64 7.62 -25.08
C SER A 54 5.68 8.80 -25.22
N CYS A 55 4.66 8.94 -24.36
CA CYS A 55 3.78 10.12 -24.33
C CYS A 55 4.52 11.40 -23.89
N TRP A 56 5.67 11.27 -23.24
CA TRP A 56 6.48 12.40 -22.77
C TRP A 56 7.86 12.41 -23.45
N PRO A 57 7.96 12.97 -24.66
CA PRO A 57 9.22 12.97 -25.42
C PRO A 57 10.36 13.71 -24.70
N ASP A 58 10.03 14.71 -23.88
CA ASP A 58 10.99 15.52 -23.12
C ASP A 58 11.25 14.99 -21.69
N LEU A 59 10.81 13.76 -21.38
CA LEU A 59 11.02 13.16 -20.06
C LEU A 59 12.49 12.82 -19.82
N GLY A 60 13.17 13.73 -19.13
CA GLY A 60 14.55 13.52 -18.69
C GLY A 60 14.59 12.57 -17.49
N THR A 61 13.86 12.92 -16.43
CA THR A 61 13.97 12.24 -15.12
C THR A 61 12.73 11.39 -14.84
N ILE A 62 12.93 10.13 -14.47
CA ILE A 62 11.87 9.29 -13.90
C ILE A 62 12.36 8.49 -12.71
N ILE A 63 11.57 8.49 -11.64
CA ILE A 63 11.82 7.71 -10.43
C ILE A 63 10.58 6.90 -10.12
N VAL A 64 10.71 5.58 -10.10
CA VAL A 64 9.67 4.67 -9.63
C VAL A 64 10.22 3.90 -8.44
N TRP A 65 9.64 4.12 -7.26
CA TRP A 65 10.18 3.56 -6.02
C TRP A 65 9.10 2.99 -5.10
N ASN A 66 9.27 1.72 -4.70
CA ASN A 66 8.25 0.99 -3.93
C ASN A 66 6.87 1.00 -4.61
N CYS A 67 6.79 0.87 -5.94
CA CYS A 67 5.51 0.83 -6.67
C CYS A 67 5.13 -0.58 -7.10
N ASP A 68 3.92 -0.73 -7.66
CA ASP A 68 3.40 -1.96 -8.27
C ASP A 68 4.47 -2.71 -9.10
N ALA A 69 4.60 -4.02 -8.88
CA ALA A 69 5.66 -4.83 -9.45
C ALA A 69 5.51 -5.07 -10.96
N ASP A 70 4.29 -5.25 -11.44
CA ASP A 70 4.03 -5.58 -12.84
C ASP A 70 4.23 -4.35 -13.74
N ALA A 71 3.65 -3.22 -13.36
CA ALA A 71 3.90 -1.94 -14.01
C ALA A 71 5.37 -1.51 -13.89
N SER A 72 6.03 -1.73 -12.75
CA SER A 72 7.47 -1.46 -12.62
C SER A 72 8.30 -2.26 -13.64
N ARG A 73 7.89 -3.49 -13.97
CA ARG A 73 8.55 -4.31 -14.99
C ARG A 73 8.35 -3.72 -16.39
N ARG A 74 7.12 -3.30 -16.72
CA ARG A 74 6.79 -2.60 -17.97
C ARG A 74 7.64 -1.33 -18.15
N ILE A 75 7.69 -0.48 -17.12
CA ILE A 75 8.46 0.78 -17.14
C ILE A 75 9.96 0.48 -17.34
N ARG A 76 10.52 -0.53 -16.66
CA ARG A 76 11.91 -0.95 -16.89
C ARG A 76 12.18 -1.34 -18.34
N SER A 77 11.25 -2.04 -18.99
CA SER A 77 11.40 -2.42 -20.40
C SER A 77 11.36 -1.18 -21.30
N GLN A 78 10.45 -0.23 -21.05
CA GLN A 78 10.40 1.03 -21.79
C GLN A 78 11.70 1.83 -21.62
N LEU A 79 12.23 1.94 -20.39
CA LEU A 79 13.50 2.62 -20.11
C LEU A 79 14.70 2.03 -20.85
N LYS A 80 14.73 0.71 -21.04
CA LYS A 80 15.79 0.03 -21.81
C LYS A 80 15.72 0.33 -23.32
N ALA A 81 14.53 0.66 -23.83
CA ALA A 81 14.34 1.02 -25.22
C ALA A 81 14.68 2.50 -25.50
N LEU A 82 14.83 3.33 -24.46
CA LEU A 82 15.24 4.72 -24.60
C LEU A 82 16.76 4.83 -24.84
N ALA A 83 17.16 5.87 -25.56
CA ALA A 83 18.56 6.22 -25.71
C ALA A 83 19.21 6.51 -24.33
N PRO A 84 20.52 6.23 -24.18
CA PRO A 84 21.29 6.64 -23.02
C PRO A 84 21.10 8.13 -22.72
N SER A 85 21.08 8.48 -21.44
CA SER A 85 20.80 9.82 -20.95
C SER A 85 21.54 10.06 -19.65
N ASP A 86 22.06 11.28 -19.45
CA ASP A 86 22.69 11.70 -18.19
C ASP A 86 21.66 12.02 -17.10
N HIS A 87 20.38 12.13 -17.47
CA HIS A 87 19.28 12.31 -16.52
C HIS A 87 18.99 11.03 -15.72
N HIS A 88 18.54 11.22 -14.47
CA HIS A 88 18.29 10.13 -13.55
C HIS A 88 17.01 9.37 -13.92
N ARG A 89 17.16 8.09 -14.32
CA ARG A 89 16.06 7.18 -14.66
C ARG A 89 16.18 5.92 -13.82
N SER A 90 15.24 5.68 -12.92
CA SER A 90 15.33 4.56 -11.98
C SER A 90 13.99 3.89 -11.68
N VAL A 91 14.04 2.56 -11.54
CA VAL A 91 12.94 1.74 -11.03
C VAL A 91 13.48 0.82 -9.94
N SER A 92 13.10 1.06 -8.70
CA SER A 92 13.68 0.41 -7.53
C SER A 92 12.61 -0.12 -6.57
N LYS A 93 12.92 -1.27 -5.94
CA LYS A 93 12.05 -1.93 -4.95
C LYS A 93 10.61 -2.20 -5.45
N PRO A 94 10.39 -2.86 -6.61
CA PRO A 94 9.03 -3.24 -7.02
C PRO A 94 8.34 -4.06 -5.93
N ARG A 95 7.07 -3.76 -5.66
CA ARG A 95 6.27 -4.36 -4.59
C ARG A 95 5.02 -5.02 -5.16
N GLY A 96 4.76 -6.25 -4.71
CA GLY A 96 3.47 -6.89 -5.00
C GLY A 96 2.37 -6.30 -4.13
N ARG A 97 1.11 -6.46 -4.56
CA ARG A 97 -0.09 -5.96 -3.86
C ARG A 97 -0.14 -6.34 -2.38
N ALA A 98 0.28 -7.56 -2.03
CA ALA A 98 0.36 -8.04 -0.65
C ALA A 98 1.23 -7.14 0.25
N TRP A 99 2.37 -6.66 -0.25
CA TRP A 99 3.28 -5.79 0.52
C TRP A 99 2.63 -4.44 0.85
N PHE A 100 1.82 -3.89 -0.05
CA PHE A 100 1.10 -2.65 0.23
C PHE A 100 0.04 -2.81 1.31
N LEU A 101 -0.57 -3.99 1.42
CA LEU A 101 -1.56 -4.29 2.46
C LEU A 101 -0.89 -4.62 3.81
N GLU A 102 0.26 -5.28 3.79
CA GLU A 102 0.88 -5.88 4.98
C GLU A 102 2.03 -5.09 5.58
N GLU A 103 2.57 -4.11 4.86
CA GLU A 103 3.73 -3.34 5.30
C GLU A 103 3.46 -1.84 5.21
N TYR A 104 3.09 -1.34 4.01
CA TYR A 104 2.85 0.08 3.81
C TYR A 104 1.52 0.55 4.42
N GLY A 105 0.47 -0.25 4.26
CA GLY A 105 -0.88 0.08 4.71
C GLY A 105 -1.18 -0.29 6.17
N LEU A 106 -0.16 -0.68 6.95
CA LEU A 106 -0.39 -0.95 8.37
C LEU A 106 -0.64 0.36 9.11
N PRO A 107 -1.68 0.44 9.94
CA PRO A 107 -2.07 1.67 10.61
C PRO A 107 -1.19 2.01 11.82
N PHE A 108 -0.01 1.38 11.97
CA PHE A 108 0.85 1.53 13.15
C PHE A 108 1.96 2.56 12.97
N ALA A 109 2.00 3.28 11.85
CA ALA A 109 3.10 4.19 11.51
C ALA A 109 3.24 5.37 12.48
N ALA A 110 2.12 5.84 13.04
CA ALA A 110 2.09 6.96 13.99
C ALA A 110 2.29 6.53 15.46
N TRP A 111 2.32 5.23 15.74
CA TRP A 111 2.39 4.70 17.10
C TRP A 111 3.79 4.88 17.71
N PRO A 112 3.90 4.87 19.05
CA PRO A 112 5.19 4.73 19.72
C PRO A 112 5.96 3.51 19.23
N THR A 113 7.25 3.69 18.92
CA THR A 113 8.11 2.68 18.25
C THR A 113 8.03 1.28 18.86
N ALA A 114 7.95 1.15 20.19
CA ALA A 114 7.86 -0.15 20.86
C ALA A 114 6.52 -0.85 20.58
N SER A 115 5.40 -0.16 20.73
CA SER A 115 4.06 -0.68 20.44
C SER A 115 3.87 -0.94 18.95
N ALA A 116 4.33 -0.01 18.09
CA ALA A 116 4.29 -0.16 16.63
C ALA A 116 4.99 -1.44 16.16
N ARG A 117 6.18 -1.73 16.71
CA ARG A 117 6.94 -2.95 16.37
C ARG A 117 6.23 -4.22 16.81
N LYS A 118 5.67 -4.25 18.03
CA LYS A 118 4.91 -5.40 18.52
C LYS A 118 3.64 -5.64 17.71
N ALA A 119 2.85 -4.59 17.47
CA ALA A 119 1.64 -4.65 16.66
C ALA A 119 1.94 -5.14 15.23
N THR A 120 2.97 -4.58 14.60
CA THR A 120 3.44 -5.03 13.27
C THR A 120 3.86 -6.49 13.26
N ALA A 121 4.62 -6.95 14.26
CA ALA A 121 5.07 -8.34 14.34
C ALA A 121 3.91 -9.32 14.57
N GLY A 122 2.98 -8.98 15.47
CA GLY A 122 1.77 -9.77 15.70
C GLY A 122 0.88 -9.84 14.46
N PHE A 123 0.69 -8.70 13.77
CA PHE A 123 -0.06 -8.65 12.52
C PHE A 123 0.56 -9.59 11.47
N LYS A 124 1.88 -9.54 11.25
CA LYS A 124 2.56 -10.41 10.27
C LYS A 124 2.42 -11.89 10.62
N THR A 125 2.47 -12.22 11.90
CA THR A 125 2.29 -13.59 12.40
C THR A 125 0.88 -14.07 12.09
N ALA A 126 -0.14 -13.28 12.42
CA ALA A 126 -1.54 -13.59 12.09
C ALA A 126 -1.77 -13.65 10.57
N ALA A 127 -1.21 -12.70 9.81
CA ALA A 127 -1.30 -12.65 8.35
C ALA A 127 -0.78 -13.93 7.69
N LYS A 128 0.33 -14.48 8.19
CA LYS A 128 0.86 -15.78 7.71
C LYS A 128 -0.12 -16.91 7.95
N THR A 129 -0.74 -16.97 9.14
CA THR A 129 -1.70 -18.03 9.49
C THR A 129 -3.01 -17.90 8.72
N VAL A 130 -3.60 -16.70 8.62
CA VAL A 130 -4.87 -16.51 7.88
C VAL A 130 -4.74 -16.83 6.39
N LYS A 131 -3.58 -16.55 5.78
CA LYS A 131 -3.27 -16.90 4.38
C LYS A 131 -3.07 -18.40 4.15
N ALA A 132 -2.72 -19.14 5.19
CA ALA A 132 -2.55 -20.59 5.14
C ALA A 132 -3.76 -21.35 5.70
N ALA A 133 -4.80 -20.63 6.15
CA ALA A 133 -5.97 -21.21 6.78
C ALA A 133 -6.74 -22.10 5.81
N THR A 134 -7.12 -23.28 6.28
CA THR A 134 -7.96 -24.25 5.54
C THR A 134 -9.43 -24.18 5.95
N SER A 135 -9.76 -23.39 6.98
CA SER A 135 -11.13 -23.16 7.46
C SER A 135 -11.26 -21.78 8.08
N ALA A 136 -12.49 -21.25 8.11
CA ALA A 136 -12.78 -19.95 8.72
C ALA A 136 -12.40 -19.93 10.22
N GLU A 137 -12.58 -21.05 10.92
CA GLU A 137 -12.19 -21.22 12.32
C GLU A 137 -10.68 -21.00 12.55
N VAL A 138 -9.82 -21.57 11.68
CA VAL A 138 -8.37 -21.36 11.75
C VAL A 138 -8.02 -19.89 11.54
N ALA A 139 -8.68 -19.23 10.60
CA ALA A 139 -8.47 -17.81 10.34
C ALA A 139 -8.93 -16.93 11.53
N LEU A 140 -10.12 -17.18 12.09
CA LEU A 140 -10.63 -16.45 13.25
C LEU A 140 -9.79 -16.69 14.51
N THR A 141 -9.25 -17.90 14.70
CA THR A 141 -8.31 -18.20 15.79
C THR A 141 -7.01 -17.38 15.67
N ALA A 142 -6.50 -17.20 14.45
CA ALA A 142 -5.34 -16.36 14.22
C ALA A 142 -5.61 -14.88 14.50
N ILE A 143 -6.83 -14.40 14.20
CA ILE A 143 -7.28 -13.05 14.53
C ILE A 143 -7.42 -12.88 16.04
N SER A 144 -8.03 -13.84 16.74
CA SER A 144 -8.10 -13.87 18.20
C SER A 144 -6.72 -13.81 18.86
N ALA A 145 -5.75 -14.60 18.36
CA ALA A 145 -4.38 -14.55 18.85
C ALA A 145 -3.70 -13.18 18.65
N PHE A 146 -4.03 -12.47 17.55
CA PHE A 146 -3.57 -11.09 17.34
C PHE A 146 -4.22 -10.12 18.34
N THR A 147 -5.52 -10.24 18.60
CA THR A 147 -6.24 -9.43 19.61
C THR A 147 -5.66 -9.66 21.00
N ALA A 148 -5.43 -10.92 21.39
CA ALA A 148 -4.83 -11.28 22.66
C ALA A 148 -3.43 -10.67 22.83
N MET A 149 -2.61 -10.64 21.77
CA MET A 149 -1.34 -9.92 21.77
C MET A 149 -1.55 -8.42 21.95
N ALA A 150 -2.51 -7.83 21.23
CA ALA A 150 -2.81 -6.41 21.32
C ALA A 150 -3.25 -5.98 22.72
N ASN A 151 -3.97 -6.83 23.46
CA ASN A 151 -4.34 -6.63 24.87
C ASN A 151 -3.12 -6.49 25.82
N THR A 152 -1.93 -6.92 25.40
CA THR A 152 -0.69 -6.76 26.18
C THR A 152 0.04 -5.45 25.90
N LEU A 153 -0.45 -4.64 24.96
CA LEU A 153 0.16 -3.37 24.61
C LEU A 153 -0.24 -2.29 25.61
N THR A 154 0.70 -1.41 25.93
CA THR A 154 0.51 -0.30 26.87
C THR A 154 0.26 1.00 26.11
N GLY A 155 -0.58 1.87 26.66
CA GLY A 155 -0.87 3.19 26.08
C GLY A 155 -1.73 3.11 24.81
N ILE A 156 -2.72 2.22 24.81
CA ILE A 156 -3.67 2.06 23.70
C ILE A 156 -4.87 3.01 23.93
N GLU A 157 -4.81 4.16 23.26
CA GLU A 157 -5.85 5.18 23.25
C GLU A 157 -6.81 4.95 22.07
N THR A 158 -7.85 5.77 21.95
CA THR A 158 -8.92 5.59 20.93
C THR A 158 -8.39 5.39 19.51
N SER A 159 -7.40 6.18 19.08
CA SER A 159 -6.78 6.05 17.76
C SER A 159 -6.14 4.67 17.53
N GLU A 160 -5.36 4.19 18.49
CA GLU A 160 -4.70 2.89 18.43
C GLU A 160 -5.72 1.74 18.41
N ARG A 161 -6.88 1.91 19.07
CA ARG A 161 -7.97 0.92 19.02
C ARG A 161 -8.58 0.83 17.63
N GLU A 162 -8.84 1.97 17.00
CA GLU A 162 -9.37 2.06 15.64
C GLU A 162 -8.39 1.48 14.61
N ASP A 163 -7.09 1.74 14.81
CA ASP A 163 -6.01 1.17 14.00
C ASP A 163 -5.95 -0.36 14.14
N LEU A 164 -6.08 -0.92 15.34
CA LEU A 164 -6.15 -2.36 15.56
C LEU A 164 -7.38 -3.00 14.89
N GLY A 165 -8.55 -2.38 15.00
CA GLY A 165 -9.76 -2.81 14.31
C GLY A 165 -9.58 -2.79 12.78
N SER A 166 -8.95 -1.74 12.26
CA SER A 166 -8.59 -1.63 10.84
C SER A 166 -7.64 -2.75 10.41
N ALA A 167 -6.65 -3.09 11.25
CA ALA A 167 -5.74 -4.20 10.99
C ALA A 167 -6.47 -5.55 10.97
N VAL A 168 -7.43 -5.78 11.86
CA VAL A 168 -8.28 -6.99 11.86
C VAL A 168 -9.08 -7.11 10.56
N ALA A 169 -9.67 -6.01 10.08
CA ALA A 169 -10.38 -5.99 8.81
C ALA A 169 -9.46 -6.31 7.61
N VAL A 170 -8.17 -5.95 7.68
CA VAL A 170 -7.18 -6.35 6.67
C VAL A 170 -6.86 -7.84 6.78
N LEU A 171 -6.69 -8.40 7.99
CA LEU A 171 -6.43 -9.83 8.18
C LEU A 171 -7.55 -10.70 7.59
N ALA A 172 -8.82 -10.30 7.76
CA ALA A 172 -9.96 -10.98 7.16
C ALA A 172 -9.87 -11.03 5.62
N LYS A 173 -9.49 -9.91 4.99
CA LYS A 173 -9.31 -9.81 3.53
C LYS A 173 -8.13 -10.63 2.99
N LEU A 174 -7.13 -10.88 3.82
CA LEU A 174 -5.96 -11.68 3.46
C LEU A 174 -6.18 -13.20 3.60
N SER A 175 -7.31 -13.62 4.18
CA SER A 175 -7.56 -15.03 4.41
C SER A 175 -7.71 -15.81 3.09
N ALA A 176 -7.17 -17.03 3.05
CA ALA A 176 -7.33 -17.94 1.91
C ALA A 176 -8.74 -18.54 1.81
N VAL A 177 -9.51 -18.45 2.90
CA VAL A 177 -10.90 -18.88 2.97
C VAL A 177 -11.81 -17.67 3.22
N PRO A 178 -13.09 -17.72 2.82
CA PRO A 178 -14.00 -16.62 3.08
C PRO A 178 -14.16 -16.38 4.59
N VAL A 179 -13.77 -15.19 5.05
CA VAL A 179 -14.04 -14.69 6.41
C VAL A 179 -14.72 -13.32 6.26
N PRO A 180 -16.03 -13.20 6.57
CA PRO A 180 -16.69 -11.92 6.60
C PRO A 180 -15.98 -10.95 7.57
N ALA A 181 -15.78 -9.70 7.13
CA ALA A 181 -15.15 -8.70 7.98
C ALA A 181 -15.92 -8.47 9.29
N ALA A 182 -17.25 -8.61 9.26
CA ALA A 182 -18.11 -8.50 10.44
C ALA A 182 -17.78 -9.58 11.49
N ASP A 183 -17.52 -10.82 11.07
CA ASP A 183 -17.20 -11.92 11.99
C ASP A 183 -15.82 -11.71 12.63
N ALA A 184 -14.84 -11.28 11.83
CA ALA A 184 -13.52 -10.93 12.31
C ALA A 184 -13.55 -9.77 13.33
N LEU A 185 -14.33 -8.72 13.04
CA LEU A 185 -14.51 -7.60 13.95
C LEU A 185 -15.28 -7.99 15.21
N ALA A 186 -16.28 -8.87 15.11
CA ALA A 186 -17.02 -9.37 16.27
C ALA A 186 -16.12 -10.14 17.24
N VAL A 187 -15.19 -10.97 16.73
CA VAL A 187 -14.17 -11.64 17.56
C VAL A 187 -13.26 -10.61 18.23
N PHE A 188 -12.78 -9.63 17.47
CA PHE A 188 -11.94 -8.56 18.01
C PHE A 188 -12.65 -7.75 19.12
N ASP A 189 -13.89 -7.35 18.88
CA ASP A 189 -14.69 -6.58 19.84
C ASP A 189 -15.04 -7.38 21.10
N ALA A 190 -15.26 -8.68 20.98
CA ALA A 190 -15.55 -9.54 22.13
C ALA A 190 -14.32 -9.75 23.04
N GLU A 191 -13.11 -9.70 22.48
CA GLU A 191 -11.88 -10.06 23.19
C GLU A 191 -11.02 -8.86 23.61
N ARG A 192 -11.20 -7.68 23.00
CA ARG A 192 -10.39 -6.51 23.32
C ARG A 192 -10.67 -5.99 24.74
N THR A 193 -9.60 -5.71 25.49
CA THR A 193 -9.69 -5.26 26.90
C THR A 193 -9.05 -3.91 27.17
N PHE A 194 -8.40 -3.31 26.17
CA PHE A 194 -7.81 -1.98 26.26
C PHE A 194 -8.86 -0.87 26.15
#